data_AF-A0A1H2SZA5-F1
#
_entry.id   AF-A0A1H2SZA5-F1
#
_cell.length_a   1.000
_cell.length_b   1.000
_cell.length_c   1.000
_cell.angle_alpha   90.00
_cell.angle_beta   90.00
_cell.angle_gamma   90.00
#
_symmetry.space_group_name_H-M   'P 1'
#
loop_
_entity.id
_entity.type
_entity.pdbx_description
1 polymer ?
#
loop_
_entity_poly.entity_id
_entity_poly.type
_entity_poly.pdbx_seq_one_letter_code
_entity_poly.pdbx_strand_id
1 'polypeptide(L)'
;MSTRDIHNQIKDIYGIELSAEMVSKINDSIIPQIKEWQNKPLDSIYPFVFMDAIHYKVREDGQIKNKAAYLVSGVNIDGCKDVLGIWIGENETDRSTKRPKK
;
A
#
# COMPACT_ATOMS: atom_id res chain seq x y z
N MET A 1 7.90 11.74 -3.50
CA MET A 1 9.37 11.83 -3.55
C MET A 1 9.90 10.65 -4.32
N SER A 2 10.80 10.90 -5.26
CA SER A 2 11.52 9.86 -5.99
C SER A 2 12.68 9.33 -5.16
N THR A 3 13.16 8.12 -5.46
CA THR A 3 14.39 7.56 -4.87
C THR A 3 15.61 8.46 -5.11
N ARG A 4 15.61 9.25 -6.19
CA ARG A 4 16.62 10.28 -6.48
C ARG A 4 16.52 11.51 -5.58
N ASP A 5 15.30 11.91 -5.22
CA ASP A 5 15.09 13.05 -4.30
C ASP A 5 15.56 12.69 -2.89
N ILE A 6 15.31 11.45 -2.47
CA ILE A 6 15.79 10.89 -1.20
C ILE A 6 17.32 10.85 -1.15
N HIS A 7 17.98 10.42 -2.24
CA HIS A 7 19.44 10.44 -2.35
C HIS A 7 20.01 11.85 -2.14
N ASN A 8 19.47 12.86 -2.84
CA ASN A 8 19.94 14.23 -2.74
C ASN A 8 19.72 14.79 -1.32
N GLN A 9 18.55 14.55 -0.73
CA GLN A 9 18.24 15.06 0.60
C GLN A 9 19.10 14.41 1.70
N ILE A 10 19.43 13.13 1.58
CA ILE A 10 20.31 12.45 2.53
C ILE A 10 21.78 12.87 2.34
N LYS A 11 22.21 13.13 1.09
CA LYS A 11 23.53 13.69 0.81
C LYS A 11 23.69 15.08 1.43
N ASP A 12 22.66 15.93 1.32
CA ASP A 12 22.67 17.29 1.87
C ASP A 12 22.64 17.32 3.41
N ILE A 13 21.88 16.42 4.06
CA ILE A 13 21.71 16.43 5.52
C ILE A 13 22.79 15.60 6.24
N TYR A 14 23.18 14.45 5.68
CA TYR A 14 24.05 13.48 6.37
C TYR A 14 25.43 13.29 5.70
N GLY A 15 25.67 13.82 4.50
CA GLY A 15 26.96 13.68 3.81
C GLY A 15 27.30 12.26 3.36
N ILE A 16 26.34 11.33 3.41
CA ILE A 16 26.51 9.91 3.08
C ILE A 16 25.92 9.66 1.67
N GLU A 17 26.71 9.08 0.76
CA GLU A 17 26.24 8.68 -0.57
C GLU A 17 25.44 7.37 -0.50
N LEU A 18 24.14 7.48 -0.24
CA LEU A 18 23.22 6.34 -0.24
C LEU A 18 22.70 6.08 -1.66
N SER A 19 23.25 5.09 -2.37
CA SER A 19 22.82 4.78 -3.73
C SER A 19 21.33 4.42 -3.81
N ALA A 20 20.68 4.71 -4.93
CA ALA A 20 19.28 4.35 -5.16
C ALA A 20 19.02 2.84 -5.01
N GLU A 21 20.02 2.01 -5.29
CA GLU A 21 20.01 0.56 -5.04
C GLU A 21 19.99 0.23 -3.54
N MET A 22 20.72 0.98 -2.71
CA MET A 22 20.70 0.78 -1.27
C MET A 22 19.35 1.19 -0.67
N VAL A 23 18.73 2.26 -1.17
CA VAL A 23 17.36 2.65 -0.81
C VAL A 23 16.35 1.57 -1.22
N SER A 24 16.51 0.97 -2.40
CA SER A 24 15.68 -0.17 -2.83
C SER A 24 15.84 -1.37 -1.92
N LYS A 25 17.08 -1.75 -1.57
CA LYS A 25 17.36 -2.87 -0.66
C LYS A 25 16.79 -2.64 0.75
N ILE A 26 16.82 -1.40 1.23
CA ILE A 26 16.19 -1.03 2.50
C ILE A 26 14.66 -1.15 2.39
N ASN A 27 14.06 -0.76 1.27
CA ASN A 27 12.62 -0.96 1.07
C ASN A 27 12.23 -2.45 1.00
N ASP A 28 13.09 -3.28 0.40
CA ASP A 28 12.88 -4.73 0.32
C ASP A 28 12.88 -5.40 1.71
N SER A 29 13.64 -4.87 2.68
CA SER A 29 13.68 -5.39 4.04
C SER A 29 12.41 -5.13 4.85
N ILE A 30 11.56 -4.18 4.40
CA ILE A 30 10.29 -3.82 5.03
C ILE A 30 9.14 -4.68 4.49
N ILE A 31 9.33 -5.36 3.34
CA ILE A 31 8.33 -6.27 2.75
C ILE A 31 7.78 -7.31 3.75
N PRO A 32 8.60 -7.98 4.58
CA PRO A 32 8.10 -8.90 5.60
C PRO A 32 7.22 -8.21 6.65
N GLN A 33 7.58 -6.99 7.08
CA GLN A 33 6.80 -6.21 8.03
C GLN A 33 5.46 -5.77 7.44
N ILE A 34 5.42 -5.43 6.14
CA ILE A 34 4.18 -5.13 5.43
C ILE A 34 3.27 -6.36 5.41
N LYS A 35 3.81 -7.56 5.14
CA LYS A 35 3.03 -8.80 5.17
C LYS A 35 2.51 -9.12 6.55
N GLU A 36 3.31 -8.89 7.60
CA GLU A 36 2.87 -9.08 8.98
C GLU A 36 1.75 -8.10 9.35
N TRP A 37 1.90 -6.84 8.97
CA TRP A 37 0.86 -5.82 9.15
C TRP A 37 -0.43 -6.15 8.39
N GLN A 38 -0.32 -6.72 7.17
CA GLN A 38 -1.49 -7.18 6.40
C GLN A 38 -2.21 -8.36 7.05
N ASN A 39 -1.49 -9.21 7.79
CA ASN A 39 -2.06 -10.40 8.46
C ASN A 39 -2.39 -10.15 9.94
N LYS A 40 -2.26 -8.92 10.43
CA LYS A 40 -2.56 -8.59 11.83
C LYS A 40 -4.02 -8.95 12.14
N PRO A 41 -4.30 -9.50 13.34
CA PRO A 41 -5.68 -9.75 13.75
C PRO A 41 -6.43 -8.42 13.82
N LEU A 42 -7.62 -8.38 13.21
CA LEU A 42 -8.52 -7.24 13.28
C LEU A 42 -9.47 -7.42 14.47
N ASP A 43 -9.89 -6.31 15.08
CA ASP A 43 -10.94 -6.33 16.09
C ASP A 43 -12.24 -6.97 15.59
N SER A 44 -13.00 -7.54 16.53
CA SER A 44 -14.22 -8.29 16.19
C SER A 44 -15.34 -7.41 15.64
N ILE A 45 -15.35 -6.10 15.92
CA ILE A 45 -16.44 -5.18 15.57
C ILE A 45 -15.89 -3.83 15.16
N TYR A 46 -16.27 -3.37 13.96
CA TYR A 46 -16.04 -2.01 13.47
C TYR A 46 -17.40 -1.38 13.14
N PRO A 47 -17.91 -0.43 13.96
CA PRO A 47 -19.18 0.23 13.70
C PRO A 47 -19.25 0.96 12.36
N PHE A 48 -18.12 1.51 11.90
CA PHE A 48 -18.02 2.19 10.61
C PHE A 48 -16.84 1.66 9.81
N VAL A 49 -17.07 1.43 8.52
CA VAL A 49 -16.02 1.03 7.56
C VAL A 49 -16.11 1.93 6.33
N PHE A 50 -14.96 2.46 5.95
CA PHE A 50 -14.76 3.29 4.77
C PHE A 50 -13.91 2.53 3.76
N MET A 51 -14.32 2.56 2.50
CA MET A 51 -13.57 2.03 1.38
C MET A 51 -13.28 3.17 0.41
N ASP A 52 -12.00 3.42 0.16
CA ASP A 52 -11.51 4.41 -0.79
C ASP A 52 -10.79 3.71 -1.95
N ALA A 53 -10.78 4.32 -3.13
CA ALA A 53 -10.15 3.78 -4.33
C ALA A 53 -9.30 4.85 -5.01
N ILE A 54 -7.98 4.68 -4.98
CA ILE A 54 -7.02 5.58 -5.61
C ILE A 54 -6.59 4.97 -6.94
N HIS A 55 -6.94 5.62 -8.04
CA HIS A 55 -6.50 5.22 -9.38
C HIS A 55 -5.12 5.80 -9.69
N TYR A 56 -4.19 4.94 -10.12
CA TYR A 56 -2.85 5.36 -10.48
C TYR A 56 -2.36 4.61 -11.73
N LYS A 57 -1.57 5.33 -12.53
CA LYS A 57 -1.01 4.81 -13.77
C LYS A 57 0.32 4.14 -13.47
N VAL A 58 0.41 2.85 -13.76
CA VAL A 58 1.63 2.05 -13.61
C VAL A 58 2.14 1.68 -15.00
N ARG A 59 3.46 1.80 -15.21
CA ARG A 59 4.10 1.27 -16.41
C ARG A 59 4.51 -0.18 -16.15
N GLU A 60 3.90 -1.11 -16.85
CA GLU A 60 4.13 -2.55 -16.73
C GLU A 60 4.27 -3.11 -18.15
N ASP A 61 5.33 -3.87 -18.41
CA ASP A 61 5.65 -4.44 -19.74
C ASP A 61 5.66 -3.41 -20.89
N GLY A 62 6.13 -2.20 -20.61
CA GLY A 62 6.22 -1.12 -21.58
C GLY A 62 4.91 -0.39 -21.86
N GLN A 63 3.77 -0.88 -21.35
CA GLN A 63 2.45 -0.25 -21.48
C GLN A 63 2.05 0.47 -20.20
N ILE A 64 1.31 1.57 -20.32
CA ILE A 64 0.75 2.30 -19.18
C ILE A 64 -0.61 1.70 -18.86
N LYS A 65 -0.71 0.96 -17.75
CA LYS A 65 -1.96 0.38 -17.24
C LYS A 65 -2.52 1.27 -16.11
N ASN A 66 -3.84 1.37 -16.02
CA ASN A 66 -4.51 2.05 -14.93
C ASN A 66 -4.87 1.04 -13.83
N LYS A 67 -4.14 1.05 -12.71
CA LYS A 67 -4.43 0.19 -11.55
C LYS A 67 -5.19 0.99 -10.49
N ALA A 68 -6.00 0.31 -9.69
CA ALA A 68 -6.75 0.92 -8.59
C ALA A 68 -6.26 0.34 -7.26
N ALA A 69 -5.85 1.19 -6.32
CA ALA A 69 -5.57 0.77 -4.95
C ALA A 69 -6.81 1.02 -4.09
N TYR A 70 -7.39 -0.05 -3.55
CA TYR A 70 -8.48 -0.01 -2.59
C TYR A 70 -7.92 0.05 -1.17
N LEU A 71 -8.25 1.12 -0.44
CA LEU A 71 -7.92 1.31 0.95
C LEU A 71 -9.17 1.07 1.79
N VAL A 72 -9.13 0.12 2.72
CA VAL A 72 -10.22 -0.08 3.68
C VAL A 72 -9.77 0.39 5.06
N SER A 73 -10.54 1.30 5.65
CA SER A 73 -10.32 1.79 7.01
C SER A 73 -11.58 1.64 7.85
N GLY A 74 -11.44 1.13 9.06
CA GLY A 74 -12.51 0.96 10.03
C GLY A 74 -12.35 1.94 11.18
N VAL A 75 -13.45 2.28 11.84
CA VAL A 75 -13.44 2.91 13.16
C VAL A 75 -13.86 1.86 14.17
N ASN A 76 -13.06 1.64 15.20
CA ASN A 76 -13.34 0.68 16.25
C ASN A 76 -14.39 1.22 17.25
N ILE A 77 -14.78 0.42 18.24
CA ILE A 77 -15.74 0.83 19.28
C ILE A 77 -15.23 1.98 20.17
N ASP A 78 -13.91 2.13 20.28
CA ASP A 78 -13.26 3.19 21.04
C ASP A 78 -13.16 4.51 20.25
N GLY A 79 -13.63 4.54 18.99
CA GLY A 79 -13.57 5.70 18.11
C GLY A 79 -12.22 5.89 17.41
N CYS A 80 -11.29 4.94 17.54
CA CYS A 80 -10.01 4.94 16.85
C CYS A 80 -10.18 4.47 15.40
N LYS A 81 -9.58 5.22 14.46
CA LYS A 81 -9.56 4.85 13.04
C LYS A 81 -8.34 3.98 12.75
N ASP A 82 -8.58 2.79 12.23
CA ASP A 82 -7.56 1.86 11.81
C ASP A 82 -7.66 1.52 10.34
N VAL A 83 -6.50 1.38 9.69
CA VAL A 83 -6.43 0.82 8.34
C VAL A 83 -6.48 -0.70 8.46
N LEU A 84 -7.52 -1.29 7.86
CA LEU A 84 -7.79 -2.73 7.89
C LEU A 84 -7.03 -3.46 6.78
N GLY A 85 -6.80 -2.78 5.66
CA GLY A 85 -6.02 -3.35 4.57
C GLY A 85 -5.94 -2.47 3.33
N ILE A 86 -5.04 -2.86 2.44
CA ILE A 86 -4.82 -2.24 1.13
C ILE A 86 -4.81 -3.36 0.09
N TRP A 87 -5.63 -3.23 -0.96
CA TRP A 87 -5.66 -4.17 -2.08
C TRP A 87 -5.40 -3.44 -3.37
N ILE A 88 -4.54 -4.00 -4.23
CA ILE A 88 -4.30 -3.46 -5.56
C ILE A 88 -5.18 -4.26 -6.52
N GLY A 89 -6.20 -3.59 -7.08
CA GLY A 89 -7.01 -4.12 -8.15
C GLY A 89 -6.40 -3.82 -9.51
N GLU A 90 -6.33 -4.86 -10.34
CA GLU A 90 -6.08 -4.72 -11.77
C GLU A 90 -7.43 -4.49 -12.47
N ASN A 91 -7.63 -3.31 -13.06
CA ASN A 91 -8.65 -3.13 -14.09
C ASN A 91 -8.11 -3.88 -15.33
N GLU A 92 -8.79 -4.81 -16.00
CA GLU A 92 -10.22 -4.94 -16.28
C GLU A 92 -10.58 -6.43 -16.32
N THR A 93 -11.38 -6.93 -15.37
CA THR A 93 -12.51 -7.84 -15.62
C THR A 93 -13.26 -7.98 -14.31
N ASP A 94 -14.55 -7.64 -14.35
CA ASP A 94 -15.57 -8.01 -13.36
C ASP A 94 -15.41 -9.46 -12.87
N ARG A 95 -14.67 -9.67 -11.76
CA ARG A 95 -14.57 -11.00 -11.12
C ARG A 95 -14.23 -11.04 -9.63
N SER A 96 -14.06 -9.91 -8.96
CA SER A 96 -13.72 -9.89 -7.52
C SER A 96 -14.94 -9.89 -6.60
N THR A 97 -16.17 -9.62 -7.09
CA THR A 97 -17.40 -9.78 -6.28
C THR A 97 -17.89 -11.24 -6.31
N LYS A 98 -17.04 -12.20 -5.91
CA LYS A 98 -17.56 -13.53 -5.55
C LYS A 98 -18.03 -13.51 -4.10
N ARG A 99 -19.31 -13.15 -3.92
CA ARG A 99 -20.08 -13.58 -2.75
C ARG A 99 -19.93 -15.11 -2.60
N PRO A 100 -19.70 -15.67 -1.41
CA PRO A 100 -19.84 -17.09 -1.20
C PRO A 100 -21.30 -17.47 -1.48
N LYS A 101 -21.54 -18.29 -2.51
CA LYS A 101 -22.85 -18.91 -2.70
C LYS A 101 -23.06 -19.92 -1.57
N LYS A 102 -24.23 -19.85 -0.93
CA LYS A 102 -24.79 -20.91 -0.09
C LYS A 102 -24.78 -22.25 -0.80
#